data_AF-A0A257WE16-F1
#
_entry.id   AF-A0A257WE16-F1
#
_cell.length_a   1.000
_cell.length_b   1.000
_cell.length_c   1.000
_cell.angle_alpha   90.00
_cell.angle_beta   90.00
_cell.angle_gamma   90.00
#
_symmetry.space_group_name_H-M   'P 1'
#
loop_
_entity.id
_entity.type
_entity.pdbx_description
1 polymer ?
#
loop_
_entity_poly.entity_id
_entity_poly.type
_entity_poly.pdbx_seq_one_letter_code
_entity_poly.pdbx_strand_id
1 'polypeptide(L)'
;MWLPQEAGKRLILRGFNVENARRQNGEVGLIAPEGSRWAFAETTGQNLERMNAGELSNALGASNIIRAYRFLGSSFELPLELQAVEAFYDVRRQLVLYATRDELRLEGRYDVRTFRGQLSELAVEWPDWRPEGWKLEPVQAAGTIVTG
;
A
#
# COMPACT_ATOMS: atom_id res chain seq x y z
N MET A 1 0.91 -19.27 -7.26
CA MET A 1 -0.22 -19.01 -6.34
C MET A 1 -0.47 -17.52 -6.35
N TRP A 2 -1.64 -17.07 -6.80
CA TRP A 2 -1.99 -15.64 -6.88
C TRP A 2 -2.72 -15.27 -5.58
N LEU A 3 -2.17 -14.33 -4.81
CA LEU A 3 -2.82 -13.84 -3.60
C LEU A 3 -3.65 -12.59 -3.94
N PRO A 4 -4.88 -12.46 -3.42
CA PRO A 4 -5.69 -11.27 -3.67
C PRO A 4 -4.96 -10.01 -3.15
N GLN A 5 -4.86 -8.99 -4.01
CA GLN A 5 -4.23 -7.71 -3.70
C GLN A 5 -5.14 -6.74 -2.91
N GLU A 6 -6.33 -7.19 -2.49
CA GLU A 6 -7.27 -6.33 -1.77
C GLU A 6 -6.85 -6.15 -0.31
N ALA A 7 -6.50 -4.92 0.04
CA ALA A 7 -6.23 -4.51 1.42
C ALA A 7 -7.45 -4.76 2.34
N GLY A 8 -7.20 -5.11 3.60
CA GLY A 8 -8.21 -5.35 4.64
C GLY A 8 -8.72 -6.79 4.73
N LYS A 9 -8.33 -7.69 3.82
CA LYS A 9 -8.67 -9.12 3.92
C LYS A 9 -7.65 -9.87 4.75
N ARG A 10 -8.14 -10.60 5.76
CA ARG A 10 -7.35 -11.57 6.52
C ARG A 10 -7.17 -12.83 5.67
N LEU A 11 -5.93 -13.13 5.35
CA LEU A 11 -5.49 -14.36 4.70
C LEU A 11 -4.96 -15.31 5.78
N ILE A 12 -5.25 -16.60 5.68
CA ILE A 12 -4.63 -17.62 6.52
C ILE A 12 -3.88 -18.56 5.59
N LEU A 13 -2.54 -18.48 5.63
CA LEU A 13 -1.72 -19.50 4.99
C LEU A 13 -1.75 -20.74 5.88
N ARG A 14 -2.43 -21.78 5.39
CA ARG A 14 -2.47 -23.09 6.03
C ARG A 14 -1.42 -23.98 5.38
N GLY A 15 -0.92 -24.94 6.14
CA GLY A 15 0.08 -25.91 5.72
C GLY A 15 0.04 -26.34 4.25
N PHE A 16 1.20 -26.63 3.68
CA PHE A 16 1.29 -27.10 2.30
C PHE A 16 0.98 -28.59 2.24
N ASN A 17 0.13 -29.03 1.32
CA ASN A 17 -0.04 -30.46 1.07
C ASN A 17 1.05 -30.93 0.09
N VAL A 18 2.00 -31.72 0.56
CA VAL A 18 3.04 -32.33 -0.28
C VAL A 18 2.84 -33.84 -0.28
N GLU A 19 2.52 -34.38 -1.46
CA GLU A 19 2.26 -35.80 -1.63
C GLU A 19 3.49 -36.65 -1.26
N ASN A 20 3.29 -37.76 -0.54
CA ASN A 20 4.33 -38.69 -0.10
C ASN A 20 5.42 -38.11 0.83
N ALA A 21 5.20 -36.93 1.44
CA ALA A 21 6.16 -36.36 2.39
C ALA A 21 6.13 -37.11 3.74
N ARG A 22 7.21 -37.85 4.06
CA ARG A 22 7.37 -38.51 5.38
C ARG A 22 7.58 -37.51 6.51
N ARG A 23 8.19 -36.37 6.21
CA ARG A 23 8.34 -35.19 7.09
C ARG A 23 8.24 -33.95 6.22
N GLN A 24 7.69 -32.89 6.79
CA GLN A 24 7.52 -31.64 6.08
C GLN A 24 7.92 -30.48 6.96
N ASN A 25 9.04 -29.87 6.59
CA ASN A 25 9.59 -28.67 7.18
C ASN A 25 10.06 -27.76 6.05
N GLY A 26 10.12 -26.46 6.31
CA GLY A 26 10.51 -25.50 5.30
C GLY A 26 10.40 -24.07 5.80
N GLU A 27 10.57 -23.14 4.88
CA GLU A 27 10.68 -21.72 5.18
C GLU A 27 9.72 -20.91 4.29
N VAL A 28 9.11 -19.88 4.86
CA VAL A 28 8.18 -18.99 4.19
C VAL A 28 8.68 -17.57 4.36
N GLY A 29 9.02 -16.94 3.23
CA GLY A 29 9.33 -15.51 3.17
C GLY A 29 8.09 -14.72 2.76
N LEU A 30 7.84 -13.60 3.43
CA LEU A 30 6.79 -12.65 3.11
C LEU A 30 7.38 -11.41 2.45
N ILE A 31 6.84 -11.06 1.29
CA ILE A 31 7.15 -9.86 0.54
C ILE A 31 5.90 -9.00 0.53
N ALA A 32 6.02 -7.71 0.88
CA ALA A 32 4.89 -6.80 0.76
C ALA A 32 4.75 -6.33 -0.71
N PRO A 33 3.54 -6.41 -1.29
CA PRO A 33 3.21 -5.68 -2.50
C PRO A 33 3.43 -4.18 -2.32
N GLU A 34 3.68 -3.48 -3.43
CA GLU A 34 3.81 -2.01 -3.42
C GLU A 34 2.57 -1.33 -2.83
N GLY A 35 2.76 -0.21 -2.12
CA GLY A 35 1.68 0.54 -1.47
C GLY A 35 1.00 -0.16 -0.28
N SER A 36 1.45 -1.35 0.09
CA SER A 36 0.85 -2.17 1.15
C SER A 36 1.87 -2.58 2.21
N ARG A 37 1.37 -2.98 3.38
CA ARG A 37 2.16 -3.60 4.45
C ARG A 37 1.42 -4.82 5.00
N TRP A 38 2.18 -5.85 5.35
CA TRP A 38 1.62 -6.94 6.14
C TRP A 38 1.42 -6.46 7.60
N ALA A 39 0.21 -6.61 8.12
CA ALA A 39 -0.07 -6.63 9.54
C ALA A 39 -0.03 -8.07 10.02
N PHE A 40 0.53 -8.23 11.22
CA PHE A 40 0.85 -9.53 11.78
C PHE A 40 0.11 -9.68 13.10
N ALA A 41 -0.74 -10.69 13.19
CA ALA A 41 -1.17 -11.19 14.49
C ALA A 41 -0.03 -11.97 15.13
N GLU A 42 -0.03 -12.09 16.45
CA GLU A 42 0.83 -13.07 17.12
C GLU A 42 0.56 -14.46 16.54
N THR A 43 1.64 -15.17 16.23
CA THR A 43 1.56 -16.49 15.60
C THR A 43 1.34 -17.51 16.71
N THR A 44 0.20 -18.21 16.69
CA THR A 44 -0.22 -19.11 17.78
C THR A 44 -0.04 -20.60 17.45
N GLY A 45 0.88 -20.95 16.55
CA GLY A 45 1.06 -22.34 16.06
C GLY A 45 2.28 -23.03 16.66
N GLN A 46 2.11 -24.27 17.17
CA GLN A 46 3.20 -25.09 17.72
C GLN A 46 4.27 -25.52 16.70
N ASN A 47 4.00 -25.36 15.40
CA ASN A 47 4.89 -25.79 14.30
C ASN A 47 5.42 -24.63 13.46
N LEU A 48 5.37 -23.39 13.96
CA LEU A 48 5.77 -22.21 13.21
C LEU A 48 6.66 -21.31 14.07
N GLU A 49 7.89 -21.11 13.64
CA GLU A 49 8.88 -20.30 14.33
C GLU A 49 9.25 -19.09 13.48
N ARG A 50 9.36 -17.91 14.10
CA ARG A 50 9.88 -16.74 13.41
C ARG A 50 11.39 -16.86 13.26
N MET A 51 11.91 -16.55 12.08
CA MET A 51 13.35 -16.52 11.81
C MET A 51 13.80 -15.16 11.27
N ASN A 52 15.11 -14.99 11.11
CA ASN A 52 15.68 -13.78 10.55
C ASN A 52 15.36 -13.69 9.05
N ALA A 53 14.73 -12.58 8.63
CA ALA A 53 14.40 -12.35 7.22
C ALA A 53 15.64 -12.21 6.33
N GLY A 54 16.74 -11.66 6.86
CA GLY A 54 18.00 -11.53 6.14
C GLY A 54 18.67 -12.87 5.82
N GLU A 55 18.56 -13.84 6.72
CA GLU A 55 19.07 -15.20 6.48
C GLU A 55 18.35 -15.86 5.29
N LEU A 56 17.02 -15.80 5.28
CA LEU A 56 16.21 -16.34 4.19
C LEU A 56 16.40 -15.55 2.88
N SER A 57 16.50 -14.22 2.98
CA SER A 57 16.77 -13.33 1.85
C SER A 57 18.06 -13.70 1.14
N ASN A 58 19.14 -13.94 1.90
CA ASN A 58 20.44 -14.36 1.36
C ASN A 58 20.36 -15.76 0.75
N ALA A 59 19.68 -16.70 1.40
CA ALA A 59 19.54 -18.07 0.90
C ALA A 59 18.74 -18.15 -0.41
N LEU A 60 17.72 -17.30 -0.57
CA LEU A 60 16.84 -17.27 -1.75
C LEU A 60 17.26 -16.26 -2.83
N GLY A 61 18.24 -15.39 -2.55
CA GLY A 61 18.59 -14.27 -3.44
C GLY A 61 17.46 -13.24 -3.61
N ALA A 62 16.54 -13.14 -2.64
CA ALA A 62 15.36 -12.27 -2.70
C ALA A 62 15.57 -11.04 -1.83
N SER A 63 15.60 -9.84 -2.42
CA SER A 63 16.03 -8.60 -1.74
C SER A 63 14.95 -7.88 -0.92
N ASN A 64 13.74 -8.41 -0.82
CA ASN A 64 12.57 -7.71 -0.26
C ASN A 64 11.73 -8.57 0.71
N ILE A 65 12.32 -9.61 1.29
CA ILE A 65 11.67 -10.39 2.34
C ILE A 65 11.62 -9.54 3.62
N ILE A 66 10.41 -9.18 4.04
CA ILE A 66 10.19 -8.34 5.24
C ILE A 66 9.99 -9.16 6.52
N ARG A 67 9.54 -10.41 6.38
CA ARG A 67 9.44 -11.39 7.47
C ARG A 67 9.66 -12.80 6.93
N ALA A 68 10.23 -13.64 7.77
CA ALA A 68 10.47 -15.05 7.47
C ALA A 68 10.00 -15.92 8.63
N TYR A 69 9.50 -17.10 8.28
CA TYR A 69 9.04 -18.12 9.21
C TYR A 69 9.59 -19.48 8.79
N ARG A 70 9.93 -20.31 9.76
CA ARG A 70 10.24 -21.72 9.57
C ARG A 70 9.08 -22.56 10.10
N PHE A 71 8.58 -23.50 9.30
CA PHE A 71 7.61 -24.48 9.75
C PHE A 71 8.26 -25.84 9.97
N LEU A 72 7.87 -26.53 11.04
CA LEU A 72 8.45 -27.81 11.48
C LEU A 72 7.51 -29.00 11.25
N GLY A 73 6.31 -28.75 10.75
CA GLY A 73 5.30 -29.76 10.44
C GLY A 73 4.29 -29.26 9.42
N SER A 74 3.50 -30.19 8.88
CA SER A 74 2.47 -29.92 7.89
C SER A 74 1.26 -29.16 8.44
N SER A 75 1.04 -29.19 9.76
CA SER A 75 -0.05 -28.46 10.42
C SER A 75 0.47 -27.15 11.01
N PHE A 76 0.38 -26.07 10.23
CA PHE A 76 0.59 -24.71 10.69
C PHE A 76 -0.47 -23.77 10.12
N GLU A 77 -0.73 -22.69 10.85
CA GLU A 77 -1.54 -21.56 10.39
C GLU A 77 -0.73 -20.28 10.59
N LEU A 78 -0.54 -19.54 9.49
CA LEU A 78 0.06 -18.22 9.51
C LEU A 78 -1.02 -17.19 9.13
N PRO A 79 -1.62 -16.51 10.12
CA PRO A 79 -2.56 -15.42 9.86
C PRO A 79 -1.81 -14.20 9.33
N LEU A 80 -2.22 -13.74 8.16
CA LEU A 80 -1.68 -12.60 7.44
C LEU A 80 -2.80 -11.60 7.18
N GLU A 81 -2.52 -10.32 7.33
CA GLU A 81 -3.46 -9.27 6.94
C GLU A 81 -2.72 -8.26 6.09
N LEU A 82 -3.19 -8.02 4.87
CA LEU A 82 -2.61 -6.97 4.03
C LEU A 82 -3.31 -5.65 4.35
N GLN A 83 -2.56 -4.65 4.80
CA GLN A 83 -3.07 -3.32 5.09
C GLN A 83 -2.51 -2.32 4.08
N ALA A 84 -3.34 -1.38 3.62
CA ALA A 84 -2.85 -0.25 2.85
C ALA A 84 -1.89 0.57 3.73
N VAL A 85 -0.83 1.07 3.11
CA VAL A 85 0.02 2.05 3.77
C VAL A 85 -0.74 3.37 3.80
N GLU A 86 -0.99 3.89 5.00
CA GLU A 86 -1.58 5.22 5.17
C GLU A 86 -0.71 6.25 4.43
N ALA A 87 -1.34 6.97 3.50
CA ALA A 87 -0.64 7.94 2.68
C ALA A 87 -0.24 9.14 3.54
N PHE A 88 1.02 9.54 3.43
CA PHE A 88 1.53 10.74 4.09
C PHE A 88 1.95 11.72 3.02
N TYR A 89 1.24 12.85 2.96
CA TYR A 89 1.45 13.90 1.98
C TYR A 89 1.41 15.30 2.63
N ASP A 90 2.19 16.21 2.07
CA ASP A 90 2.09 17.65 2.34
C ASP A 90 1.44 18.33 1.14
N VAL A 91 0.44 19.18 1.37
CA VAL A 91 -0.24 19.94 0.32
C VAL A 91 -0.07 21.41 0.61
N ARG A 92 0.62 22.11 -0.28
CA ARG A 92 0.71 23.57 -0.24
C ARG A 92 -0.25 24.16 -1.25
N ARG A 93 -1.19 24.97 -0.76
CA ARG A 93 -2.16 25.68 -1.59
C ARG A 93 -1.74 27.13 -1.79
N GLN A 94 -1.86 27.60 -3.03
CA GLN A 94 -1.72 28.99 -3.40
C GLN A 94 -2.96 29.39 -4.19
N LEU A 95 -3.65 30.43 -3.72
CA LEU A 95 -4.85 30.94 -4.37
C LEU A 95 -4.57 32.38 -4.83
N VAL A 96 -4.91 32.69 -6.07
CA VAL A 96 -4.79 34.04 -6.63
C VAL A 96 -6.12 34.43 -7.24
N LEU A 97 -6.72 35.51 -6.72
CA LEU A 97 -7.91 36.11 -7.28
C LEU A 97 -7.50 37.27 -8.19
N TYR A 98 -7.80 37.15 -9.47
CA TYR A 98 -7.71 38.21 -10.44
C TYR A 98 -9.08 38.86 -10.59
N ALA A 99 -9.13 40.17 -10.43
CA ALA A 99 -10.34 40.96 -10.61
C ALA A 99 -10.09 42.03 -11.67
N THR A 100 -10.88 41.98 -12.73
CA THR A 100 -10.96 43.04 -13.74
C THR A 100 -12.34 43.68 -13.69
N ARG A 101 -12.61 44.64 -14.58
CA ARG A 101 -13.94 45.27 -14.66
C ARG A 101 -15.04 44.27 -15.05
N ASP A 102 -14.70 43.28 -15.89
CA ASP A 102 -15.66 42.39 -16.54
C ASP A 102 -15.51 40.92 -16.14
N GLU A 103 -14.48 40.58 -15.37
CA GLU A 103 -14.13 39.19 -15.04
C GLU A 103 -13.54 39.06 -13.63
N LEU A 104 -14.01 38.04 -12.90
CA LEU A 104 -13.34 37.49 -11.73
C LEU A 104 -12.78 36.11 -12.09
N ARG A 105 -11.49 35.91 -11.87
CA ARG A 105 -10.82 34.63 -12.10
C ARG A 105 -10.09 34.21 -10.83
N LEU A 106 -10.41 33.01 -10.33
CA LEU A 106 -9.73 32.40 -9.21
C LEU A 106 -8.83 31.28 -9.72
N GLU A 107 -7.52 31.43 -9.50
CA GLU A 107 -6.54 30.41 -9.85
C GLU A 107 -6.06 29.74 -8.56
N GLY A 108 -6.17 28.41 -8.52
CA GLY A 108 -5.67 27.58 -7.44
C GLY A 108 -4.52 26.70 -7.90
N ARG A 109 -3.37 26.81 -7.23
CA ARG A 109 -2.23 25.92 -7.40
C ARG A 109 -2.06 25.07 -6.15
N TYR A 110 -1.98 23.76 -6.35
CA TYR A 110 -1.80 22.77 -5.30
C TYR A 110 -0.48 22.02 -5.54
N ASP A 111 0.54 22.33 -4.75
CA ASP A 111 1.78 21.58 -4.78
C ASP A 111 1.67 20.42 -3.79
N VAL A 112 1.49 19.20 -4.31
CA VAL A 112 1.36 17.98 -3.52
C VAL A 112 2.71 17.25 -3.46
N ARG A 113 3.17 16.95 -2.24
CA ARG A 113 4.36 16.13 -2.00
C ARG A 113 3.96 14.85 -1.28
N THR A 114 4.10 13.72 -1.96
CA THR A 114 3.86 12.38 -1.37
C THR A 114 5.16 11.85 -0.78
N PHE A 115 5.17 11.59 0.53
CA PHE A 115 6.32 10.96 1.21
C PHE A 115 6.14 9.45 1.33
N ARG A 116 4.90 8.97 1.47
CA ARG A 116 4.56 7.56 1.61
C ARG A 116 3.16 7.29 1.06
N GLY A 117 2.95 6.14 0.44
CA GLY A 117 1.67 5.73 -0.13
C GLY A 117 1.43 6.33 -1.52
N GLN A 118 0.18 6.31 -1.98
CA GLN A 118 -0.23 6.80 -3.28
C GLN A 118 -1.38 7.82 -3.12
N LEU A 119 -1.34 8.90 -3.90
CA LEU A 119 -2.46 9.83 -4.03
C LEU A 119 -3.42 9.28 -5.08
N SER A 120 -4.63 8.90 -4.69
CA SER A 120 -5.66 8.38 -5.59
C SER A 120 -6.56 9.47 -6.17
N GLU A 121 -6.86 10.50 -5.38
CA GLU A 121 -7.79 11.56 -5.74
C GLU A 121 -7.37 12.88 -5.09
N LEU A 122 -7.54 13.98 -5.84
CA LEU A 122 -7.48 15.34 -5.33
C LEU A 122 -8.79 16.04 -5.73
N ALA A 123 -9.65 16.27 -4.76
CA ALA A 123 -10.93 16.94 -4.96
C ALA A 123 -10.89 18.36 -4.35
N VAL A 124 -11.48 19.31 -5.06
CA VAL A 124 -11.73 20.66 -4.53
C VAL A 124 -13.19 20.72 -4.11
N GLU A 125 -13.42 20.81 -2.80
CA GLU A 125 -14.76 20.98 -2.24
C GLU A 125 -15.20 22.44 -2.39
N TRP A 126 -16.01 22.71 -3.42
CA TRP A 126 -16.66 24.00 -3.64
C TRP A 126 -18.13 23.74 -4.01
N PRO A 127 -19.04 23.56 -3.04
CA PRO A 127 -20.39 23.06 -3.31
C PRO A 127 -21.23 23.99 -4.22
N ASP A 128 -21.02 25.32 -4.16
CA ASP A 128 -21.92 26.31 -4.76
C ASP A 128 -21.30 27.13 -5.92
N TRP A 129 -20.18 26.69 -6.49
CA TRP A 129 -19.48 27.45 -7.54
C TRP A 129 -20.36 27.71 -8.77
N ARG A 130 -21.19 26.73 -9.16
CA ARG A 130 -22.08 26.87 -10.33
C ARG A 130 -23.20 27.90 -10.10
N PRO A 131 -24.01 27.82 -9.02
CA PRO A 131 -24.99 28.85 -8.69
C PRO A 131 -24.41 30.25 -8.55
N GLU A 132 -23.18 30.36 -8.05
CA GLU A 132 -22.44 31.63 -7.92
C GLU A 132 -21.91 32.18 -9.26
N GLY A 133 -22.10 31.45 -10.37
CA GLY A 133 -21.73 31.88 -11.72
C GLY A 133 -20.28 31.57 -12.11
N TRP A 134 -19.53 30.84 -11.28
CA TRP A 134 -18.18 30.41 -11.62
C TRP A 134 -18.20 29.38 -12.75
N LYS A 135 -17.08 29.28 -13.46
CA LYS A 135 -16.81 28.27 -14.47
C LYS A 135 -15.49 27.59 -14.13
N LEU A 136 -15.51 26.28 -13.93
CA LEU A 136 -14.29 25.50 -13.75
C LEU A 136 -13.66 25.23 -15.11
N GLU A 137 -12.43 25.69 -15.28
CA GLU A 137 -11.58 25.24 -16.37
C GLU A 137 -11.01 23.85 -16.07
N PRO A 138 -10.71 23.03 -17.10
CA PRO A 138 -10.12 21.71 -16.91
C PRO A 138 -8.83 21.79 -16.08
N VAL A 139 -8.73 20.92 -15.07
CA VAL A 139 -7.52 20.84 -14.23
C VAL A 139 -6.38 20.32 -15.08
N GLN A 140 -5.26 21.05 -15.10
CA GLN A 140 -4.05 20.62 -15.77
C GLN A 140 -3.11 19.97 -14.74
N ALA A 141 -2.94 18.66 -14.83
CA ALA A 141 -1.92 17.96 -14.04
C ALA A 141 -0.54 18.28 -14.63
N ALA A 142 0.24 19.11 -13.94
CA ALA A 142 1.63 19.35 -14.27
C ALA A 142 2.53 18.58 -13.29
N GLY A 143 3.19 17.52 -13.76
CA GLY A 143 4.10 16.74 -12.91
C GLY A 143 4.68 15.50 -13.59
N THR A 144 5.77 14.98 -13.03
CA THR A 144 6.38 13.71 -13.41
C THR A 144 5.90 12.63 -12.45
N ILE A 145 5.24 11.58 -12.96
CA ILE A 145 4.99 10.37 -12.19
C ILE A 145 6.33 9.64 -12.06
N VAL A 146 6.91 9.66 -10.87
CA VAL A 146 8.09 8.83 -10.57
C VAL A 146 7.57 7.55 -9.92
N THR A 147 7.37 6.51 -10.74
CA THR A 147 7.22 5.14 -10.24
C THR A 147 8.61 4.65 -9.84
N GLY A 148 8.81 4.37 -8.56
CA GLY A 148 10.03 3.75 -8.03
C GLY A 148 10.01 2.23 -8.15
#